data_AF-A0AAV6TUY1-F1
#
_entry.id   AF-A0AAV6TUY1-F1
#
_cell.length_a   1.000
_cell.length_b   1.000
_cell.length_c   1.000
_cell.angle_alpha   90.00
_cell.angle_beta   90.00
_cell.angle_gamma   90.00
#
_symmetry.space_group_name_H-M   'P 1'
#
loop_
_entity.id
_entity.type
_entity.pdbx_description
1 polymer ?
#
loop_
_entity_poly.entity_id
_entity_poly.type
_entity_poly.pdbx_seq_one_letter_code
_entity_poly.pdbx_strand_id
1 'polypeptide(L)'
;MPRICSVPYCKGNYPTGPKVSVFSFPKRPNKKLEWLKAIQRKDFVPNQHSRVCELHFCNEDFIVTASAFDGKTGKVVSAPLQR
;
A
#
# COMPACT_ATOMS: atom_id res chain seq x y z
N MET A 1 16.91 -0.69 6.47
CA MET A 1 16.27 -1.52 5.43
C MET A 1 15.78 -0.62 4.29
N PRO A 2 16.12 -0.88 3.02
CA PRO A 2 15.75 0.00 1.92
C PRO A 2 14.23 0.00 1.73
N ARG A 3 13.61 1.18 1.79
CA ARG A 3 12.16 1.36 1.56
C ARG A 3 11.87 1.64 0.08
N ILE A 4 12.57 0.97 -0.82
CA ILE A 4 12.54 1.26 -2.26
C ILE A 4 11.36 0.56 -2.95
N CYS A 5 10.72 1.25 -3.90
CA CYS A 5 9.62 0.68 -4.67
C CYS A 5 10.09 -0.46 -5.59
N SER A 6 9.32 -1.54 -5.67
CA SER A 6 9.60 -2.72 -6.50
C SER A 6 9.02 -2.64 -7.91
N VAL A 7 8.18 -1.63 -8.20
CA VAL A 7 7.56 -1.43 -9.50
C VAL A 7 8.60 -0.99 -10.53
N PRO A 8 8.66 -1.62 -11.73
CA PRO A 8 9.59 -1.24 -12.79
C PRO A 8 9.57 0.27 -13.07
N TYR A 9 10.74 0.85 -13.30
CA TYR A 9 10.96 2.28 -13.60
C TYR A 9 10.53 3.28 -12.52
N CYS A 10 9.95 2.83 -11.39
CA CYS A 10 9.64 3.70 -10.28
C CYS A 10 10.90 4.06 -9.48
N LYS A 11 11.13 5.36 -9.26
CA LYS A 11 12.24 5.87 -8.45
C LYS A 11 11.83 6.18 -7.00
N GLY A 12 10.67 5.72 -6.54
CA GLY A 12 10.21 5.94 -5.17
C GLY A 12 11.23 5.49 -4.12
N ASN A 13 11.64 6.42 -3.25
CA ASN A 13 12.65 6.26 -2.20
C ASN A 13 14.08 5.88 -2.68
N TYR A 14 14.39 6.01 -3.97
CA TYR A 14 15.77 6.00 -4.44
C TYR A 14 16.51 7.26 -3.92
N PRO A 15 17.86 7.27 -3.88
CA PRO A 15 18.63 8.43 -3.44
C PRO A 15 18.29 9.72 -4.20
N THR A 16 18.03 9.61 -5.50
CA THR A 16 17.65 10.71 -6.41
C THR A 16 16.15 10.81 -6.65
N GLY A 17 15.34 10.01 -5.96
CA GLY A 17 13.92 9.90 -6.18
C GLY A 17 13.07 10.57 -5.10
N PRO A 18 11.75 10.70 -5.33
CA PRO A 18 10.84 11.28 -4.36
C PRO A 18 10.76 10.43 -3.10
N LYS A 19 10.55 11.10 -1.95
CA LYS A 19 10.21 10.42 -0.70
C LYS A 19 8.74 10.08 -0.71
N VAL A 20 8.44 8.79 -0.55
CA VAL A 20 7.09 8.24 -0.69
C VAL A 20 6.81 7.20 0.39
N SER A 21 5.55 7.11 0.78
CA SER A 21 5.05 6.02 1.60
C SER A 21 5.11 4.72 0.82
N VAL A 22 5.45 3.62 1.51
CA VAL A 22 5.59 2.30 0.90
C VAL A 22 4.87 1.23 1.69
N PHE A 23 4.22 0.32 0.95
CA PHE A 23 3.36 -0.71 1.49
C PHE A 23 3.94 -2.09 1.20
N SER A 24 3.80 -2.99 2.18
CA SER A 24 4.20 -4.40 2.03
C SER A 24 3.21 -5.14 1.16
N PHE A 25 3.68 -6.18 0.46
CA PHE A 25 2.78 -7.07 -0.27
C PHE A 25 1.74 -7.68 0.68
N PRO A 26 0.47 -7.81 0.23
CA PRO A 26 -0.58 -8.43 1.03
C PRO A 26 -0.22 -9.86 1.43
N LYS A 27 -0.60 -10.25 2.66
CA LYS A 27 -0.51 -11.65 3.11
C LYS A 27 -1.53 -12.55 2.39
N ARG A 28 -2.68 -11.98 1.98
CA ARG A 28 -3.74 -12.71 1.30
C ARG A 28 -3.30 -13.04 -0.14
N PRO A 29 -3.36 -14.33 -0.56
CA PRO A 29 -2.81 -14.76 -1.84
C PRO A 29 -3.51 -14.10 -3.03
N ASN A 30 -4.83 -13.91 -2.98
CA ASN A 30 -5.59 -13.31 -4.07
C ASN A 30 -5.14 -11.87 -4.36
N LYS A 31 -5.08 -11.02 -3.32
CA LYS A 31 -4.61 -9.63 -3.44
C LYS A 31 -3.13 -9.55 -3.81
N LYS A 32 -2.30 -10.47 -3.29
CA LYS A 32 -0.90 -10.59 -3.69
C LYS A 32 -0.78 -10.89 -5.18
N LEU A 33 -1.60 -11.80 -5.71
CA LEU A 33 -1.62 -12.13 -7.13
C LEU A 33 -2.10 -10.96 -8.00
N GLU A 34 -3.11 -10.21 -7.57
CA GLU A 34 -3.56 -8.98 -8.25
C GLU A 34 -2.41 -7.96 -8.38
N TRP A 35 -1.66 -7.73 -7.30
CA TRP A 35 -0.49 -6.84 -7.33
C TRP A 35 0.59 -7.35 -8.28
N LEU A 36 0.89 -8.66 -8.27
CA LEU A 36 1.89 -9.24 -9.16
C LEU A 36 1.49 -9.12 -10.64
N LYS A 37 0.21 -9.34 -10.94
CA LYS A 37 -0.36 -9.14 -12.28
C LYS A 37 -0.23 -7.67 -12.70
N ALA A 38 -0.50 -6.71 -11.83
CA ALA A 38 -0.40 -5.29 -12.14
C ALA A 38 1.05 -4.83 -12.39
N ILE A 39 2.02 -5.37 -11.64
CA ILE A 39 3.44 -5.04 -11.77
C ILE A 39 4.04 -5.54 -13.09
N GLN A 40 3.49 -6.62 -13.67
CA GLN A 40 3.86 -7.16 -14.98
C GLN A 40 5.37 -7.45 -15.14
N ARG A 41 6.05 -7.79 -14.04
CA ARG A 41 7.47 -8.13 -14.05
C ARG A 41 7.64 -9.63 -14.13
N LYS A 42 8.28 -10.09 -15.21
CA LYS A 42 8.59 -11.51 -15.44
C LYS A 42 9.45 -12.06 -14.28
N ASP A 43 9.10 -13.24 -13.80
CA ASP A 43 9.80 -14.00 -12.74
C ASP A 43 9.99 -13.22 -11.41
N PHE A 44 9.13 -12.24 -11.14
CA PHE A 44 9.20 -11.46 -9.92
C PHE A 44 8.53 -12.17 -8.74
N VAL A 45 9.34 -12.55 -7.75
CA VAL A 45 8.87 -13.13 -6.50
C VAL A 45 9.07 -12.11 -5.38
N PRO A 46 7.99 -11.51 -4.83
CA PRO A 46 8.10 -10.52 -3.77
C PRO A 46 8.51 -11.22 -2.47
N ASN A 47 9.49 -10.65 -1.78
CA ASN A 47 9.96 -11.10 -0.48
C ASN A 47 9.49 -10.15 0.64
N GLN A 48 9.91 -10.39 1.87
CA GLN A 48 9.56 -9.58 3.05
C GLN A 48 10.02 -8.11 2.97
N HIS A 49 10.94 -7.78 2.06
CA HIS A 49 11.47 -6.45 1.80
C HIS A 49 10.91 -5.80 0.54
N SER A 50 10.17 -6.55 -0.30
CA SER A 50 9.50 -6.01 -1.47
C SER A 50 8.36 -5.07 -1.07
N ARG A 51 8.30 -3.91 -1.71
CA ARG A 51 7.36 -2.84 -1.38
C ARG A 51 6.83 -2.16 -2.64
N VAL A 52 5.61 -1.62 -2.56
CA VAL A 52 5.03 -0.77 -3.61
C VAL A 52 4.75 0.60 -3.00
N CYS A 53 5.12 1.68 -3.68
CA CYS A 53 4.89 3.03 -3.15
C CYS A 53 3.47 3.54 -3.42
N GLU A 54 3.07 4.56 -2.68
CA GLU A 54 1.75 5.19 -2.77
C GLU A 54 1.38 5.74 -4.15
N LEU A 55 2.37 6.04 -5.00
CA LEU A 55 2.16 6.54 -6.35
C LEU A 55 1.47 5.54 -7.29
N HIS A 56 1.38 4.27 -6.88
CA HIS A 56 0.76 3.19 -7.67
C HIS A 56 -0.64 2.81 -7.17
N PHE A 57 -1.20 3.59 -6.26
CA PHE A 57 -2.55 3.41 -5.74
C PHE A 57 -3.37 4.67 -5.99
N CYS A 58 -4.67 4.49 -6.23
CA CYS A 58 -5.61 5.59 -6.25
C CYS A 58 -5.89 6.04 -4.81
N ASN A 59 -6.28 7.31 -4.63
CA ASN A 59 -6.63 7.81 -3.29
C ASN A 59 -7.79 7.02 -2.67
N GLU A 60 -8.67 6.46 -3.50
CA GLU A 60 -9.80 5.62 -3.13
C GLU A 60 -9.39 4.24 -2.59
N ASP A 61 -8.17 3.78 -2.90
CA ASP A 61 -7.64 2.51 -2.37
C ASP A 61 -7.22 2.62 -0.89
N PHE A 62 -7.10 3.85 -0.38
CA PHE A 62 -6.70 4.12 0.99
C PHE A 62 -7.90 4.29 1.91
N ILE A 63 -7.91 3.52 2.99
CA ILE A 63 -8.83 3.75 4.10
C ILE A 63 -8.31 4.96 4.87
N VAL A 64 -8.85 6.13 4.56
CA VAL A 64 -8.52 7.40 5.24
C VAL A 64 -9.46 7.71 6.41
N THR A 65 -10.45 6.86 6.65
CA THR A 65 -11.44 7.04 7.72
C THR A 65 -11.61 5.75 8.47
N ALA A 66 -11.43 5.78 9.79
CA ALA A 66 -11.78 4.68 10.67
C ALA A 66 -13.21 4.88 11.17
N SER A 67 -14.06 3.87 10.98
CA SER A 67 -15.40 3.82 11.54
C SER A 67 -15.44 2.84 12.72
N ALA A 68 -15.90 3.30 13.88
CA ALA A 68 -16.13 2.48 15.06
C ALA A 68 -17.61 2.58 15.47
N PHE A 69 -18.19 1.47 15.92
CA PHE A 69 -19.52 1.48 16.49
C PHE A 69 -19.46 1.86 17.96
N ASP A 70 -20.18 2.91 18.34
CA ASP A 70 -20.33 3.31 19.74
C ASP A 70 -21.56 2.62 20.35
N GLY A 71 -21.29 1.62 21.20
CA GLY A 71 -22.33 0.84 21.88
C GLY A 71 -23.21 1.63 22.86
N LYS A 72 -22.81 2.85 23.25
CA LYS A 72 -23.62 3.71 24.13
C LYS A 72 -24.61 4.57 23.36
N THR A 73 -24.20 5.08 22.21
CA THR A 73 -25.01 5.97 21.38
C THR A 73 -25.72 5.24 20.23
N GLY A 74 -25.37 3.98 19.97
CA GLY A 74 -25.92 3.18 18.88
C GLY A 74 -25.50 3.69 17.49
N LYS A 75 -24.52 4.59 17.42
CA LYS A 75 -24.08 5.25 16.19
C LYS A 75 -22.73 4.74 15.73
N VAL A 76 -22.52 4.75 14.42
CA VAL A 76 -21.19 4.58 13.83
C VAL A 76 -20.49 5.93 13.85
N VAL A 77 -19.40 6.03 14.60
CA VAL A 77 -18.54 7.20 14.68
C VAL A 77 -17.40 7.01 13.70
N SER A 78 -17.20 7.97 12.81
CA SER A 78 -16.11 7.98 11.83
C SER A 78 -15.09 9.06 12.18
N ALA A 79 -13.80 8.72 12.18
CA ALA A 79 -12.70 9.66 12.38
C ALA A 79 -11.66 9.54 11.26
N PRO A 80 -11.07 10.65 10.80
CA PRO A 80 -10.02 10.61 9.80
C PRO A 80 -8.76 9.95 10.37
N LEU A 81 -8.16 9.05 9.60
CA LEU A 81 -6.84 8.47 9.86
C LEU A 81 -5.79 9.42 9.28
N GLN A 82 -4.88 9.89 10.14
CA GLN A 82 -3.73 10.67 9.68
C GLN A 82 -2.81 9.78 8.85
N ARG A 83 -2.31 10.34 7.74
CA ARG A 83 -1.37 9.70 6.81
C ARG A 83 0.06 9.88 7.28
#